data_AF-A0A9E3SPY0-F1
#
_entry.id   AF-A0A9E3SPY0-F1
#
_cell.length_a   1.000
_cell.length_b   1.000
_cell.length_c   1.000
_cell.angle_alpha   90.00
_cell.angle_beta   90.00
_cell.angle_gamma   90.00
#
_symmetry.space_group_name_H-M   'P 1'
#
loop_
_entity.id
_entity.type
_entity.pdbx_description
1 polymer ?
#
loop_
_entity_poly.entity_id
_entity_poly.type
_entity_poly.pdbx_seq_one_letter_code
_entity_poly.pdbx_strand_id
1 'polypeptide(L)'
;MKRSLIFALTLMTMLAAAVVPAFAQDHSRTFTKTEAQINQSYRVTNPWRRTLSNVYVDVQEGQVVISATYTTRHTGPFAVETTLVPAITNGRVVWTATTVTRDGVPVSDTLLAQINAQITSSWLYFWRTNGPAGHVTNILVADDAISITVTY
;
A
#
# COMPACT_ATOMS: atom_id res chain seq x y z
N MET A 1 66.79 24.26 -5.50
CA MET A 1 65.35 24.60 -5.54
C MET A 1 64.59 23.69 -6.53
N LYS A 2 64.37 22.40 -6.22
CA LYS A 2 63.62 21.47 -7.11
C LYS A 2 62.82 20.37 -6.38
N ARG A 3 62.76 20.38 -5.04
CA ARG A 3 62.05 19.36 -4.24
C ARG A 3 60.69 19.84 -3.68
N SER A 4 60.46 21.16 -3.57
CA SER A 4 59.18 21.71 -3.09
C SER A 4 58.08 21.69 -4.15
N LEU A 5 58.43 21.71 -5.44
CA LEU A 5 57.46 21.73 -6.54
C LEU A 5 56.81 20.35 -6.77
N ILE A 6 57.53 19.27 -6.47
CA ILE A 6 57.03 17.89 -6.66
C ILE A 6 56.00 17.55 -5.58
N PHE A 7 56.21 17.98 -4.33
CA PHE A 7 55.25 17.76 -3.24
C PHE A 7 53.93 18.51 -3.42
N ALA A 8 53.96 19.71 -4.01
CA ALA A 8 52.75 20.48 -4.27
C ALA A 8 51.86 19.84 -5.37
N LEU A 9 52.47 19.20 -6.37
CA LEU A 9 51.74 18.59 -7.48
C LEU A 9 51.05 17.27 -7.06
N THR A 10 51.66 16.47 -6.19
CA THR A 10 51.06 15.23 -5.67
C THR A 10 49.93 15.48 -4.67
N LEU A 11 49.97 16.59 -3.94
CA LEU A 11 48.90 16.96 -3.01
C LEU A 11 47.64 17.45 -3.77
N MET A 12 47.83 18.10 -4.92
CA MET A 12 46.73 18.60 -5.76
C MET A 12 45.98 17.47 -6.51
N THR A 13 46.67 16.38 -6.86
CA THR A 13 46.00 15.20 -7.44
C THR A 13 45.26 14.35 -6.40
N MET A 14 45.69 14.35 -5.13
CA MET A 14 44.91 13.71 -4.05
C MET A 14 43.62 14.49 -3.71
N LEU A 15 43.58 15.81 -3.88
CA LEU A 15 42.38 16.61 -3.60
C LEU A 15 41.32 16.50 -4.72
N ALA A 16 41.72 16.16 -5.95
CA ALA A 16 40.80 15.97 -7.08
C ALA A 16 40.03 14.64 -7.03
N ALA A 17 40.48 13.67 -6.22
CA ALA A 17 39.82 12.36 -6.05
C ALA A 17 38.71 12.35 -4.98
N ALA A 18 38.46 13.47 -4.31
CA ALA A 18 37.49 13.57 -3.20
C ALA A 18 36.14 14.20 -3.60
N VAL A 19 35.89 14.45 -4.90
CA VAL A 19 34.55 14.82 -5.38
C VAL A 19 33.80 13.54 -5.73
N VAL A 20 33.52 12.72 -4.73
CA VAL A 20 32.45 11.72 -4.86
C VAL A 20 31.16 12.55 -4.83
N PRO A 21 30.34 12.58 -5.90
CA PRO A 21 29.03 13.17 -5.80
C PRO A 21 28.32 12.44 -4.66
N ALA A 22 28.00 13.18 -3.60
CA ALA A 22 27.06 12.72 -2.61
C ALA A 22 25.72 12.63 -3.33
N PHE A 23 25.46 11.47 -3.94
CA PHE A 23 24.11 11.11 -4.34
C PHE A 23 23.26 11.25 -3.08
N ALA A 24 22.31 12.18 -3.10
CA ALA A 24 21.30 12.27 -2.06
C ALA A 24 20.70 10.87 -1.91
N GLN A 25 20.99 10.24 -0.78
CA GLN A 25 20.55 8.88 -0.54
C GLN A 25 19.06 8.99 -0.22
N ASP A 26 18.22 8.81 -1.23
CA ASP A 26 16.77 8.69 -1.06
C ASP A 26 16.51 7.63 0.02
N HIS A 27 15.96 8.07 1.14
CA HIS A 27 15.73 7.19 2.25
C HIS A 27 14.45 6.40 1.96
N SER A 28 14.58 5.11 1.63
CA SER A 28 13.42 4.24 1.41
C SER A 28 13.17 3.30 2.59
N ARG A 29 11.91 3.05 2.94
CA ARG A 29 11.49 2.02 3.89
C ARG A 29 10.40 1.16 3.29
N THR A 30 10.53 -0.15 3.42
CA THR A 30 9.51 -1.13 2.99
C THR A 30 8.79 -1.71 4.19
N PHE A 31 7.47 -1.66 4.16
CA PHE A 31 6.58 -2.25 5.15
C PHE A 31 5.91 -3.48 4.54
N THR A 32 6.10 -4.64 5.14
CA THR A 32 5.46 -5.88 4.70
C THR A 32 4.48 -6.37 5.75
N LYS A 33 3.30 -6.80 5.29
CA LYS A 33 2.29 -7.48 6.09
C LYS A 33 1.85 -8.75 5.39
N THR A 34 1.93 -9.86 6.10
CA THR A 34 1.42 -11.14 5.60
C THR A 34 -0.10 -11.21 5.75
N GLU A 35 -0.75 -12.05 4.96
CA GLU A 35 -2.17 -12.35 5.06
C GLU A 35 -2.56 -12.74 6.49
N ALA A 36 -1.79 -13.63 7.11
CA ALA A 36 -2.02 -14.05 8.50
C ALA A 36 -2.01 -12.85 9.47
N GLN A 37 -1.07 -11.91 9.32
CA GLN A 37 -1.01 -10.70 10.13
C GLN A 37 -2.20 -9.77 9.86
N ILE A 38 -2.64 -9.68 8.60
CA ILE A 38 -3.81 -8.87 8.21
C ILE A 38 -5.07 -9.47 8.83
N ASN A 39 -5.26 -10.78 8.73
CA ASN A 39 -6.41 -11.49 9.30
C ASN A 39 -6.43 -11.47 10.83
N GLN A 40 -5.28 -11.34 11.49
CA GLN A 40 -5.18 -11.12 12.94
C GLN A 40 -5.39 -9.66 13.36
N SER A 41 -5.45 -8.72 12.41
CA SER A 41 -5.61 -7.30 12.74
C SER A 41 -6.96 -7.03 13.40
N TYR A 42 -7.00 -6.03 14.29
CA TYR A 42 -8.20 -5.66 15.03
C TYR A 42 -9.38 -5.32 14.12
N ARG A 43 -9.13 -4.75 12.92
CA ARG A 43 -10.19 -4.37 11.97
C ARG A 43 -10.87 -5.58 11.32
N VAL A 44 -10.16 -6.71 11.23
CA VAL A 44 -10.69 -7.98 10.69
C VAL A 44 -11.35 -8.80 11.80
N THR A 45 -10.65 -8.98 12.93
CA THR A 45 -11.14 -9.77 14.07
C THR A 45 -12.28 -9.09 14.85
N ASN A 46 -12.34 -7.76 14.85
CA ASN A 46 -13.42 -6.99 15.45
C ASN A 46 -13.91 -5.87 14.51
N PRO A 47 -14.75 -6.21 13.51
CA PRO A 47 -15.24 -5.25 12.54
C PRO A 47 -15.98 -4.09 13.22
N TRP A 48 -15.70 -2.86 12.77
CA TRP A 48 -16.31 -1.65 13.33
C TRP A 48 -17.85 -1.66 13.24
N ARG A 49 -18.38 -2.27 12.17
CA ARG A 49 -19.82 -2.40 11.96
C ARG A 49 -20.27 -3.77 12.44
N ARG A 50 -21.21 -3.79 13.39
CA ARG A 50 -21.86 -5.03 13.88
C ARG A 50 -22.63 -5.81 12.81
N THR A 51 -22.94 -5.16 11.68
CA THR A 51 -23.55 -5.81 10.52
C THR A 51 -22.57 -6.65 9.71
N LEU A 52 -21.27 -6.55 10.00
CA LEU A 52 -20.22 -7.36 9.36
C LEU A 52 -19.71 -8.40 10.35
N SER A 53 -19.58 -9.63 9.89
CA SER A 53 -18.96 -10.73 10.62
C SER A 53 -18.18 -11.61 9.67
N ASN A 54 -17.36 -12.52 10.20
CA ASN A 54 -16.58 -13.49 9.42
C ASN A 54 -15.75 -12.81 8.32
N VAL A 55 -15.14 -11.66 8.64
CA VAL A 55 -14.28 -10.97 7.70
C VAL A 55 -13.02 -11.79 7.50
N TYR A 56 -12.65 -12.04 6.25
CA TYR A 56 -11.43 -12.70 5.85
C TYR A 56 -10.80 -11.95 4.69
N VAL A 57 -9.49 -11.84 4.73
CA VAL A 57 -8.67 -11.25 3.67
C VAL A 57 -7.84 -12.36 3.07
N ASP A 58 -7.98 -12.55 1.77
CA ASP A 58 -7.18 -13.43 0.95
C ASP A 58 -6.30 -12.57 0.05
N VAL A 59 -4.99 -12.70 0.18
CA VAL A 59 -4.00 -11.97 -0.62
C VAL A 59 -3.60 -12.89 -1.77
N GLN A 60 -3.69 -12.40 -2.99
CA GLN A 60 -3.34 -13.16 -4.19
C GLN A 60 -2.39 -12.31 -5.03
N GLU A 61 -1.57 -12.90 -5.90
CA GLU A 61 -0.69 -12.12 -6.75
C GLU A 61 -1.44 -10.99 -7.49
N GLY A 62 -1.03 -9.74 -7.24
CA GLY A 62 -1.61 -8.54 -7.85
C GLY A 62 -2.96 -8.06 -7.29
N GLN A 63 -3.63 -8.80 -6.40
CA GLN A 63 -4.96 -8.45 -5.91
C GLN A 63 -5.25 -8.90 -4.47
N VAL A 64 -6.28 -8.33 -3.86
CA VAL A 64 -6.75 -8.71 -2.52
C VAL A 64 -8.24 -9.00 -2.61
N VAL A 65 -8.64 -10.18 -2.13
CA VAL A 65 -10.05 -10.57 -2.02
C VAL A 65 -10.49 -10.47 -0.57
N ILE A 66 -11.51 -9.66 -0.29
CA ILE A 66 -12.09 -9.54 1.04
C ILE A 66 -13.45 -10.22 1.02
N SER A 67 -13.63 -11.23 1.86
CA SER A 67 -14.91 -11.88 2.08
C SER A 67 -15.47 -11.53 3.47
N ALA A 68 -16.79 -11.41 3.56
CA ALA A 68 -17.48 -11.16 4.82
C ALA A 68 -18.94 -11.63 4.75
N THR A 69 -19.54 -11.84 5.91
CA THR A 69 -21.00 -11.94 6.04
C THR A 69 -21.57 -10.57 6.40
N TYR A 70 -22.53 -10.10 5.61
CA TYR A 70 -23.27 -8.86 5.89
C TYR A 70 -24.69 -9.20 6.34
N THR A 71 -25.08 -8.72 7.52
CA THR A 71 -26.41 -8.94 8.10
C THR A 71 -27.15 -7.62 8.21
N THR A 72 -28.27 -7.51 7.48
CA THR A 72 -29.19 -6.38 7.64
C THR A 72 -30.45 -6.79 8.38
N ARG A 73 -31.18 -5.80 8.87
CA ARG A 73 -32.46 -6.00 9.55
C ARG A 73 -33.53 -6.66 8.66
N HIS A 74 -33.44 -6.51 7.34
CA HIS A 74 -34.55 -6.84 6.42
C HIS A 74 -34.28 -8.01 5.47
N THR A 75 -33.01 -8.31 5.17
CA THR A 75 -32.64 -9.35 4.20
C THR A 75 -31.96 -10.57 4.81
N GLY A 76 -31.76 -10.59 6.13
CA GLY A 76 -30.95 -11.64 6.77
C GLY A 76 -29.46 -11.54 6.43
N PRO A 77 -28.65 -12.53 6.85
CA PRO A 77 -27.24 -12.60 6.51
C PRO A 77 -27.03 -13.01 5.05
N PHE A 78 -26.11 -12.37 4.36
CA PHE A 78 -25.65 -12.76 3.02
C PHE A 78 -24.13 -12.62 2.88
N ALA A 79 -23.55 -13.37 1.96
CA ALA A 79 -22.12 -13.32 1.68
C ALA A 79 -21.79 -12.14 0.77
N VAL A 80 -20.71 -11.44 1.09
CA VAL A 80 -20.14 -10.38 0.26
C VAL A 80 -18.69 -10.70 0.00
N GLU A 81 -18.28 -10.58 -1.26
CA GLU A 81 -16.89 -10.70 -1.67
C GLU A 81 -16.51 -9.45 -2.47
N THR A 82 -15.28 -8.97 -2.29
CA THR A 82 -14.76 -7.78 -2.99
C THR A 82 -13.32 -8.02 -3.38
N THR A 83 -13.04 -7.99 -4.69
CA THR A 83 -11.67 -8.05 -5.22
C THR A 83 -11.16 -6.63 -5.44
N LEU A 84 -9.99 -6.34 -4.88
CA LEU A 84 -9.34 -5.03 -4.89
C LEU A 84 -7.98 -5.14 -5.56
N VAL A 85 -7.68 -4.20 -6.45
CA VAL A 85 -6.35 -4.04 -7.05
C VAL A 85 -5.76 -2.71 -6.56
N PRO A 86 -4.49 -2.68 -6.12
CA PRO A 86 -3.85 -1.46 -5.73
C PRO A 86 -3.26 -0.71 -6.93
N ALA A 87 -3.21 0.61 -6.83
CA ALA A 87 -2.45 1.47 -7.71
C ALA A 87 -1.77 2.58 -6.89
N ILE A 88 -0.66 3.10 -7.40
CA ILE A 88 -0.01 4.28 -6.82
C ILE A 88 -0.52 5.51 -7.57
N THR A 89 -1.08 6.46 -6.83
CA THR A 89 -1.53 7.74 -7.39
C THR A 89 -1.03 8.87 -6.49
N ASN A 90 -0.28 9.81 -7.06
CA ASN A 90 0.28 10.95 -6.34
C ASN A 90 1.06 10.55 -5.06
N GLY A 91 1.84 9.47 -5.15
CA GLY A 91 2.64 8.95 -4.04
C GLY A 91 1.83 8.30 -2.92
N ARG A 92 0.62 7.80 -3.19
CA ARG A 92 -0.26 7.12 -2.23
C ARG A 92 -0.82 5.85 -2.84
N VAL A 93 -1.05 4.83 -2.00
CA VAL A 93 -1.79 3.64 -2.43
C VAL A 93 -3.28 3.96 -2.49
N VAL A 94 -3.89 3.70 -3.63
CA VAL A 94 -5.33 3.72 -3.85
C VAL A 94 -5.76 2.32 -4.24
N TRP A 95 -6.81 1.81 -3.60
CA TRP A 95 -7.40 0.52 -3.94
C TRP A 95 -8.65 0.73 -4.78
N THR A 96 -8.80 -0.08 -5.82
CA THR A 96 -9.98 -0.08 -6.69
C THR A 96 -10.63 -1.45 -6.64
N ALA A 97 -11.93 -1.49 -6.33
CA ALA A 97 -12.72 -2.70 -6.45
C ALA A 97 -12.96 -3.02 -7.93
N THR A 98 -12.44 -4.15 -8.39
CA THR A 98 -12.65 -4.66 -9.74
C THR A 98 -13.91 -5.51 -9.83
N THR A 99 -14.23 -6.23 -8.75
CA THR A 99 -15.47 -7.01 -8.63
C THR A 99 -16.01 -6.88 -7.20
N VAL A 100 -17.33 -6.90 -7.09
CA VAL A 100 -18.04 -7.07 -5.83
C VAL A 100 -19.19 -8.02 -6.08
N THR A 101 -19.33 -9.06 -5.25
CA THR A 101 -20.44 -10.01 -5.35
C THR A 101 -21.29 -10.01 -4.09
N ARG A 102 -22.56 -10.35 -4.27
CA ARG A 102 -23.52 -10.68 -3.22
C ARG A 102 -24.02 -12.09 -3.48
N ASP A 103 -23.76 -13.01 -2.55
CA ASP A 103 -24.08 -14.43 -2.69
C ASP A 103 -23.59 -15.02 -4.03
N GLY A 104 -22.38 -14.61 -4.45
CA GLY A 104 -21.75 -15.02 -5.71
C GLY A 104 -22.26 -14.28 -6.96
N VAL A 105 -23.29 -13.44 -6.85
CA VAL A 105 -23.82 -12.65 -7.97
C VAL A 105 -23.13 -11.28 -8.01
N PRO A 106 -22.50 -10.90 -9.14
CA PRO A 106 -21.91 -9.58 -9.29
C PRO A 106 -22.92 -8.45 -9.07
N VAL A 107 -22.49 -7.38 -8.42
CA VAL A 107 -23.29 -6.15 -8.31
C VAL A 107 -23.35 -5.43 -9.66
N SER A 108 -24.37 -4.58 -9.85
CA SER A 108 -24.46 -3.71 -11.02
C SER A 108 -23.27 -2.75 -11.12
N ASP A 109 -22.88 -2.38 -12.34
CA ASP A 109 -21.79 -1.40 -12.60
C ASP A 109 -21.99 -0.07 -11.87
N THR A 110 -23.23 0.43 -11.81
CA THR A 110 -23.55 1.67 -11.08
C THR A 110 -23.22 1.56 -9.60
N LEU A 111 -23.54 0.41 -8.97
CA LEU A 111 -23.22 0.16 -7.57
C LEU A 111 -21.71 -0.03 -7.38
N LEU A 112 -21.03 -0.73 -8.29
CA LEU A 112 -19.57 -0.86 -8.25
C LEU A 112 -18.87 0.52 -8.34
N ALA A 113 -19.35 1.40 -9.21
CA ALA A 113 -18.85 2.78 -9.31
C ALA A 113 -19.07 3.57 -8.02
N GLN A 114 -20.23 3.44 -7.38
CA GLN A 114 -20.50 4.05 -6.07
C GLN A 114 -19.57 3.52 -4.98
N ILE A 115 -19.33 2.20 -4.95
CA ILE A 115 -18.39 1.57 -4.02
C ILE A 115 -16.98 2.16 -4.22
N ASN A 116 -16.50 2.23 -5.47
CA ASN A 116 -15.19 2.79 -5.79
C ASN A 116 -15.05 4.27 -5.40
N ALA A 117 -16.11 5.08 -5.56
CA ALA A 117 -16.12 6.47 -5.10
C ALA A 117 -15.97 6.57 -3.56
N GLN A 118 -16.63 5.68 -2.82
CA GLN A 118 -16.54 5.62 -1.36
C GLN A 118 -15.17 5.11 -0.88
N ILE A 119 -14.62 4.08 -1.52
CA ILE A 119 -13.28 3.55 -1.24
C ILE A 119 -12.23 4.64 -1.46
N THR A 120 -12.28 5.33 -2.60
CA THR A 120 -11.35 6.43 -2.93
C THR A 120 -11.38 7.52 -1.87
N SER A 121 -12.58 7.98 -1.49
CA SER A 121 -12.76 9.01 -0.46
C SER A 121 -12.21 8.57 0.91
N SER A 122 -12.47 7.32 1.28
CA SER A 122 -12.01 6.73 2.54
C SER A 122 -10.48 6.62 2.61
N TRP A 123 -9.86 6.19 1.52
CA TRP A 123 -8.39 6.09 1.43
C TRP A 123 -7.73 7.46 1.44
N LEU A 124 -8.28 8.44 0.72
CA LEU A 124 -7.76 9.81 0.75
C LEU A 124 -7.77 10.36 2.19
N TYR A 125 -8.87 10.15 2.92
CA TYR A 125 -8.97 10.57 4.31
C TYR A 125 -7.98 9.83 5.22
N PHE A 126 -7.85 8.51 5.06
CA PHE A 126 -6.88 7.71 5.82
C PHE A 126 -5.46 8.22 5.62
N TRP A 127 -5.05 8.46 4.37
CA TRP A 127 -3.72 8.96 4.01
C TRP A 127 -3.45 10.37 4.53
N ARG A 128 -4.47 11.23 4.62
CA ARG A 128 -4.34 12.56 5.23
C ARG A 128 -4.15 12.50 6.73
N THR A 129 -4.72 11.50 7.40
CA THR A 129 -4.73 11.40 8.86
C THR A 129 -3.60 10.53 9.42
N ASN A 130 -3.24 9.46 8.70
CA ASN A 130 -2.34 8.40 9.19
C ASN A 130 -1.19 8.10 8.22
N GLY A 131 -1.15 8.78 7.06
CA GLY A 131 -0.11 8.54 6.08
C GLY A 131 1.27 8.83 6.67
N PRO A 132 2.27 7.96 6.49
CA PRO A 132 3.65 8.33 6.78
C PRO A 132 4.05 9.58 5.99
N ALA A 133 5.07 10.30 6.47
CA ALA A 133 5.77 11.27 5.63
C ALA A 133 6.32 10.58 4.35
N GLY A 134 6.71 11.35 3.34
CA GLY A 134 7.22 10.81 2.08
C GLY A 134 6.14 10.33 1.11
N HIS A 135 6.58 9.58 0.09
CA HIS A 135 5.75 9.12 -1.02
C HIS A 135 5.87 7.61 -1.20
N VAL A 136 4.74 6.94 -1.39
CA VAL A 136 4.72 5.55 -1.83
C VAL A 136 5.28 5.47 -3.24
N THR A 137 6.34 4.69 -3.42
CA THR A 137 7.02 4.46 -4.69
C THR A 137 6.83 3.06 -5.22
N ASN A 138 6.50 2.10 -4.35
CA ASN A 138 6.19 0.75 -4.76
C ASN A 138 5.08 0.13 -3.90
N ILE A 139 4.26 -0.70 -4.53
CA ILE A 139 3.35 -1.65 -3.87
C ILE A 139 3.46 -2.98 -4.59
N LEU A 140 3.76 -4.03 -3.82
CA LEU A 140 3.80 -5.41 -4.27
C LEU A 140 2.74 -6.19 -3.51
N VAL A 141 1.89 -6.90 -4.24
CA VAL A 141 0.94 -7.87 -3.69
C VAL A 141 1.37 -9.24 -4.20
N ALA A 142 1.96 -10.03 -3.32
CA ALA A 142 2.36 -11.41 -3.56
C ALA A 142 1.29 -12.37 -3.01
N ASP A 143 1.46 -13.67 -3.23
CA ASP A 143 0.51 -14.72 -2.84
C ASP A 143 0.11 -14.78 -1.36
N ASP A 144 0.89 -14.20 -0.44
CA ASP A 144 0.56 -14.22 0.99
C ASP A 144 0.93 -12.92 1.72
N ALA A 145 1.31 -11.88 0.98
CA ALA A 145 1.83 -10.66 1.59
C ALA A 145 1.67 -9.41 0.73
N ILE A 146 1.53 -8.28 1.41
CA ILE A 146 1.52 -6.95 0.82
C ILE A 146 2.74 -6.19 1.32
N SER A 147 3.54 -5.67 0.39
CA SER A 147 4.69 -4.82 0.68
C SER A 147 4.47 -3.42 0.09
N ILE A 148 4.71 -2.39 0.90
CA ILE A 148 4.63 -0.98 0.48
C ILE A 148 5.97 -0.33 0.75
N THR A 149 6.57 0.29 -0.27
CA THR A 149 7.80 1.07 -0.15
C THR A 149 7.50 2.55 -0.16
N VAL A 150 8.04 3.26 0.82
CA VAL A 150 7.92 4.72 0.97
C VAL A 150 9.31 5.35 0.89
N THR A 151 9.45 6.38 0.07
CA THR A 151 10.68 7.19 -0.08
C THR A 151 10.49 8.57 0.56
N TYR A 152 11.52 9.05 1.24
CA TYR A 152 11.57 10.31 2.00
C TYR A 152 12.75 11.18 1.58
#